data_AF-A0A8C2T219-F1
#
_entry.id   AF-A0A8C2T219-F1
#
_cell.length_a   1.000
_cell.length_b   1.000
_cell.length_c   1.000
_cell.angle_alpha   90.00
_cell.angle_beta   90.00
_cell.angle_gamma   90.00
#
_symmetry.space_group_name_H-M   'P 1'
#
loop_
_entity.id
_entity.type
_entity.pdbx_description
1 polymer ?
#
loop_
_entity_poly.entity_id
_entity_poly.type
_entity_poly.pdbx_seq_one_letter_code
_entity_poly.pdbx_strand_id
1 'polypeptide(L)' 'MPHYQAWEEFTRAAEKLYLADPMKVRVVLKYRHCDGNLYIIVLIRTILKMEFA' A
#
# COMPACT_ATOMS: atom_id res chain seq x y z
N MET A 1 11.66 1.00 3.34
CA MET A 1 10.31 1.26 2.79
C MET A 1 9.45 1.75 3.95
N PRO A 2 8.74 2.88 3.83
CA PRO A 2 7.83 3.31 4.89
C PRO A 2 6.77 2.24 5.11
N HIS A 3 6.61 1.84 6.38
CA HIS A 3 5.58 0.93 6.81
C HIS A 3 4.56 1.71 7.63
N TYR A 4 3.30 1.64 7.21
CA TYR A 4 2.21 2.36 7.88
C TYR A 4 1.52 1.42 8.87
N GLN A 5 1.30 1.90 10.09
CA GLN A 5 0.56 1.18 11.13
C GLN A 5 -0.91 1.61 11.19
N ALA A 6 -1.20 2.87 10.85
CA ALA A 6 -2.56 3.41 10.81
C ALA A 6 -3.12 3.39 9.39
N TRP A 7 -4.36 2.88 9.24
CA TRP A 7 -5.06 2.82 7.96
C TRP A 7 -5.25 4.19 7.32
N GLU A 8 -5.64 5.19 8.12
CA GLU A 8 -5.94 6.55 7.66
C GLU A 8 -4.72 7.26 7.07
N GLU A 9 -3.54 7.03 7.63
CA GLU A 9 -2.29 7.61 7.11
C GLU A 9 -1.87 6.94 5.80
N PHE A 10 -2.06 5.62 5.72
CA PHE A 10 -1.79 4.86 4.52
C PHE A 10 -2.69 5.28 3.35
N THR A 11 -4.00 5.37 3.56
CA THR A 11 -4.95 5.74 2.50
C THR A 11 -4.71 7.15 2.00
N ARG A 12 -4.47 8.11 2.89
CA ARG A 12 -4.15 9.50 2.52
C ARG A 12 -2.88 9.59 1.68
N ALA A 13 -1.84 8.83 2.03
CA ALA A 13 -0.59 8.78 1.25
C ALA A 13 -0.79 8.08 -0.11
N ALA A 14 -1.57 7.00 -0.15
CA ALA A 14 -1.89 6.26 -1.36
C ALA A 14 -2.72 7.08 -2.36
N GLU A 15 -3.76 7.77 -1.90
CA GLU A 15 -4.58 8.66 -2.72
C GLU A 15 -3.76 9.80 -3.31
N LYS A 16 -2.90 10.43 -2.49
CA LYS A 16 -1.98 11.47 -2.97
C LYS A 16 -1.04 10.94 -4.05
N LEU A 17 -0.56 9.69 -3.92
CA LEU A 17 0.26 9.05 -4.94
C LEU A 17 -0.55 8.83 -6.24
N TYR A 18 -1.78 8.32 -6.12
CA TYR A 18 -2.65 8.04 -7.25
C TYR A 18 -2.98 9.30 -8.05
N LEU A 19 -3.32 10.39 -7.37
CA LEU A 19 -3.64 11.67 -8.01
C LEU A 19 -2.43 12.32 -8.70
N ALA A 20 -1.20 12.00 -8.28
CA ALA A 20 0.00 12.57 -8.88
C ALA A 20 0.28 12.05 -10.30
N ASP A 21 0.10 10.74 -10.52
CA ASP A 21 0.25 10.13 -11.86
C ASP A 21 -0.44 8.76 -11.91
N PRO A 22 -1.75 8.72 -12.24
CA PRO A 22 -2.53 7.49 -12.24
C PRO A 22 -1.95 6.39 -13.13
N MET A 23 -1.31 6.75 -14.24
CA MET A 23 -0.80 5.80 -15.24
C MET A 23 0.44 5.05 -14.76
N LYS A 24 1.14 5.56 -13.75
CA LYS A 24 2.32 4.90 -13.17
C LYS A 24 2.02 4.15 -11.88
N VAL A 25 0.82 4.30 -11.32
CA VAL A 25 0.43 3.67 -10.05
C VAL A 25 0.09 2.21 -10.26
N ARG A 26 0.64 1.36 -9.40
CA ARG A 26 0.24 -0.05 -9.28
C ARG A 26 -0.13 -0.33 -7.84
N VAL A 27 -1.27 -0.99 -7.67
CA VAL A 27 -1.76 -1.48 -6.37
C VAL A 27 -1.65 -2.99 -6.38
N VAL A 28 -0.97 -3.56 -5.40
CA VAL A 28 -0.74 -5.00 -5.25
C VAL A 28 -1.33 -5.44 -3.92
N LEU A 29 -2.15 -6.49 -3.97
CA LEU A 29 -2.70 -7.17 -2.82
C LEU A 29 -2.03 -8.54 -2.70
N LYS A 30 -1.41 -8.82 -1.56
CA LYS A 30 -0.76 -10.11 -1.30
C LYS A 30 -1.30 -10.69 -0.01
N TYR A 31 -2.14 -11.72 -0.15
CA TYR A 31 -2.64 -12.51 0.96
C TYR A 31 -1.80 -13.76 1.14
N ARG A 32 -1.46 -14.11 2.38
CA ARG A 32 -0.83 -15.38 2.70
C ARG A 32 -1.63 -16.05 3.81
N HIS A 33 -2.42 -17.03 3.42
CA HIS A 33 -3.33 -17.74 4.31
C HIS A 33 -2.60 -18.45 5.47
N CYS A 34 -1.46 -19.10 5.19
CA CYS A 34 -0.70 -19.82 6.22
C CYS A 34 -0.23 -18.94 7.37
N ASP A 35 0.00 -17.65 7.12
CA ASP A 35 0.48 -16.69 8.13
C ASP A 35 -0.68 -15.80 8.63
N GLY A 36 -1.89 -15.97 8.10
CA GLY A 36 -3.06 -15.15 8.44
C GLY A 36 -2.97 -13.69 7.98
N ASN A 37 -1.95 -13.28 7.23
CA ASN A 37 -1.68 -11.88 6.94
C ASN A 37 -2.06 -11.43 5.53
N LEU A 38 -2.39 -10.14 5.43
CA LEU A 38 -2.67 -9.44 4.19
C LEU A 38 -1.75 -8.23 4.05
N TYR A 39 -1.16 -8.09 2.87
CA TYR A 39 -0.37 -6.92 2.51
C TYR A 39 -1.05 -6.12 1.41
N ILE A 40 -1.08 -4.80 1.60
CA ILE A 40 -1.44 -3.83 0.56
C ILE A 40 -0.20 -3.01 0.23
N ILE A 41 0.15 -2.97 -1.05
CA ILE A 41 1.35 -2.30 -1.55
C ILE A 41 0.96 -1.35 -2.69
N VAL A 42 1.31 -0.07 -2.57
CA VAL A 42 1.09 0.94 -3.62
C VAL A 42 2.45 1.43 -4.15
N LEU A 43 2.62 1.39 -5.47
CA LEU A 43 3.90 1.50 -6.14
C LEU A 43 3.83 2.45 -7.34
N ILE A 44 4.71 3.44 -7.37
CA ILE A 44 5.03 4.25 -8.58
C ILE A 44 6.56 4.30 -8.74
N ARG A 45 7.21 4.87 -7.71
CA ARG A 45 8.66 4.96 -7.46
C ARG A 45 8.94 4.86 -5.96
N THR A 46 8.07 5.48 -5.16
CA THR A 46 7.94 5.23 -3.71
C THR A 46 7.07 4.00 -3.47
N ILE A 47 7.43 3.20 -2.47
CA ILE A 47 6.72 1.98 -2.06
C ILE A 47 6.02 2.25 -0.73
N LEU A 48 4.69 2.27 -0.73
CA LEU A 48 3.89 2.29 0.50
C LEU A 48 3.45 0.85 0.79
N LYS A 49 3.73 0.35 2.00
CA LYS A 49 3.33 -1.00 2.42
C LYS A 49 2.59 -0.94 3.74
N MET A 50 1.39 -1.52 3.78
CA MET A 50 0.65 -1.78 5.00
C MET A 50 0.42 -3.29 5.15
N GLU A 51 0.51 -3.77 6.39
CA GLU A 51 0.28 -5.16 6.78
C GLU A 51 -0.92 -5.21 7.72
N PHE A 52 -1.79 -6.18 7.49
CA PHE A 52 -2.90 -6.52 8.36
C PHE A 52 -2.60 -7.92 8.90
N ALA A 53 -2.57 -8.02 10.23
CA ALA A 53 -2.36 -9.23 11.00
C ALA A 53 -3.56 -9.47 11.93
#